data_AF-A0A6A6TNG4-F1
#
_entry.id   AF-A0A6A6TNG4-F1
#
_cell.length_a   1.000
_cell.length_b   1.000
_cell.length_c   1.000
_cell.angle_alpha   90.00
_cell.angle_beta   90.00
_cell.angle_gamma   90.00
#
_symmetry.space_group_name_H-M   'P 1'
#
loop_
_entity.id
_entity.type
_entity.pdbx_description
1 polymer ?
#
loop_
_entity_poly.entity_id
_entity_poly.type
_entity_poly.pdbx_seq_one_letter_code
_entity_poly.pdbx_strand_id
1 'polypeptide(L)'
;MSTKNRIVLAFDAYGTLLSTESIAKELATHFGKEKAGTIAQEWRKYQLEYTWRLNSMGQYTPFSTITRSSLSHALSEAGVSLEEKEKDDLMKAYNTLSVFPDVPPL
;
A
#
# COMPACT_ATOMS: atom_id res chain seq x y z
N MET A 1 0.21 42.98 19.91
CA MET A 1 0.97 41.81 19.38
C MET A 1 -0.02 40.90 18.69
N SER A 2 0.01 40.84 17.36
CA SER A 2 -0.89 39.98 16.59
C SER A 2 -0.45 38.53 16.73
N THR A 3 -1.29 37.67 17.30
CA THR A 3 -1.09 36.22 17.31
C THR A 3 -1.02 35.73 15.86
N LYS A 4 0.16 35.27 15.41
CA LYS A 4 0.28 34.56 14.13
C LYS A 4 -0.64 33.34 14.20
N ASN A 5 -1.66 33.28 13.33
CA ASN A 5 -2.43 32.06 13.12
C ASN A 5 -1.45 30.96 12.72
N ARG A 6 -1.37 29.89 13.53
CA ARG A 6 -0.63 28.68 13.15
C ARG A 6 -1.51 27.90 12.19
N ILE A 7 -1.07 27.80 10.94
CA ILE A 7 -1.71 26.93 9.95
C ILE A 7 -1.13 25.52 10.18
N VAL A 8 -2.03 24.54 10.33
CA VAL A 8 -1.68 23.11 10.38
C VAL A 8 -2.14 22.49 9.07
N LEU A 9 -1.23 21.80 8.40
CA LEU A 9 -1.53 21.02 7.20
C LEU A 9 -1.45 19.54 7.55
N ALA A 10 -2.50 18.79 7.25
CA ALA A 10 -2.55 17.34 7.40
C ALA A 10 -2.58 16.70 6.01
N PHE A 11 -1.72 15.73 5.80
CA PHE A 11 -1.59 15.00 4.54
C PHE A 11 -1.96 13.53 4.77
N ASP A 12 -2.61 12.93 3.79
CA ASP A 12 -2.66 11.47 3.73
C ASP A 12 -1.25 10.93 3.43
N ALA A 13 -0.97 9.71 3.88
CA ALA A 13 0.32 9.07 3.64
C ALA A 13 0.31 8.30 2.31
N TYR A 14 -0.58 7.33 2.15
CA TYR A 14 -0.52 6.33 1.07
C TYR A 14 -1.16 6.84 -0.22
N GLY A 15 -0.34 7.17 -1.21
CA GLY A 15 -0.78 7.74 -2.48
C GLY A 15 -0.74 9.28 -2.52
N THR A 16 -0.31 9.92 -1.44
CA THR A 16 -0.04 11.37 -1.40
C THR A 16 1.44 11.64 -1.12
N LEU A 17 1.97 11.17 0.01
CA LEU A 17 3.40 11.29 0.32
C LEU A 17 4.19 10.06 -0.11
N LEU A 18 3.61 8.87 0.07
CA LEU A 18 4.20 7.58 -0.25
C LEU A 18 3.66 7.08 -1.59
N SER A 19 4.57 6.76 -2.52
CA SER A 19 4.23 6.16 -3.81
C SER A 19 3.93 4.68 -3.63
N THR A 20 2.66 4.30 -3.77
CA THR A 20 2.25 2.88 -3.77
C THR A 20 2.71 2.14 -5.02
N GLU A 21 3.04 2.85 -6.09
CA GLU A 21 3.56 2.28 -7.34
C GLU A 21 4.97 1.71 -7.18
N SER A 22 5.73 2.17 -6.17
CA SER A 22 7.08 1.66 -5.94
C SER A 22 7.07 0.15 -5.61
N ILE A 23 5.97 -0.38 -5.08
CA ILE A 23 5.84 -1.81 -4.76
C ILE A 23 5.79 -2.68 -6.02
N ALA A 24 5.38 -2.12 -7.17
CA ALA A 24 5.40 -2.85 -8.44
C ALA A 24 6.82 -3.22 -8.86
N LYS A 25 7.84 -2.44 -8.45
CA LYS A 25 9.24 -2.78 -8.70
C LYS A 25 9.67 -4.02 -7.93
N GLU A 26 9.24 -4.14 -6.68
CA GLU A 26 9.52 -5.32 -5.86
C GLU A 26 8.77 -6.54 -6.41
N LEU A 27 7.48 -6.40 -6.73
CA LEU A 27 6.71 -7.47 -7.36
C LEU A 27 7.29 -7.93 -8.71
N ALA A 28 7.94 -7.03 -9.46
CA ALA A 28 8.54 -7.36 -10.74
C ALA A 28 9.75 -8.29 -10.62
N THR A 29 10.40 -8.38 -9.45
CA THR A 29 11.48 -9.36 -9.21
C THR A 29 10.96 -10.79 -9.18
N HIS A 30 9.69 -11.00 -8.83
CA HIS A 30 9.03 -12.31 -8.78
C HIS A 30 8.25 -12.65 -10.06
N PHE A 31 7.52 -11.68 -10.63
CA PHE A 31 6.52 -11.96 -11.68
C PHE A 31 6.78 -11.27 -13.04
N GLY A 32 7.85 -10.48 -13.15
CA GLY A 32 8.09 -9.62 -14.30
C GLY A 32 7.22 -8.36 -14.32
N LYS A 33 7.61 -7.36 -15.13
CA LYS A 33 7.07 -5.99 -15.05
C LYS A 33 5.57 -5.87 -15.34
N GLU A 34 5.08 -6.56 -16.36
CA GLU A 34 3.68 -6.45 -16.80
C GLU A 34 2.72 -7.02 -15.74
N LYS A 35 3.01 -8.24 -15.28
CA LYS A 35 2.19 -8.92 -14.27
C LYS A 35 2.28 -8.23 -12.91
N ALA A 36 3.47 -7.75 -12.53
CA ALA A 36 3.66 -6.99 -11.30
C ALA A 36 2.86 -5.69 -11.25
N GLY A 37 2.77 -4.96 -12.36
CA GLY A 37 1.94 -3.75 -12.44
C GLY A 37 0.46 -4.04 -12.18
N THR A 38 -0.05 -5.12 -12.78
CA THR A 38 -1.44 -5.56 -12.59
C THR A 38 -1.70 -5.97 -11.14
N ILE A 39 -0.82 -6.81 -10.56
CA ILE A 39 -0.95 -7.26 -9.16
C ILE A 39 -0.88 -6.07 -8.20
N ALA A 40 0.01 -5.10 -8.42
CA ALA A 40 0.12 -3.91 -7.56
C ALA A 40 -1.17 -3.07 -7.57
N GLN A 41 -1.80 -2.92 -8.74
CA GLN A 41 -3.07 -2.20 -8.88
C GLN A 41 -4.20 -2.93 -8.16
N GLU A 42 -4.34 -4.24 -8.36
CA GLU A 42 -5.37 -5.05 -7.70
C GLU A 42 -5.15 -5.11 -6.19
N TRP A 43 -3.91 -5.24 -5.73
CA TRP A 43 -3.57 -5.21 -4.32
C TRP A 43 -4.03 -3.89 -3.68
N ARG A 44 -3.71 -2.74 -4.28
CA ARG A 44 -4.14 -1.44 -3.78
C ARG A 44 -5.66 -1.29 -3.79
N LYS A 45 -6.33 -1.75 -4.85
CA LYS A 45 -7.80 -1.77 -4.94
C LYS A 45 -8.41 -2.57 -3.79
N TYR A 46 -7.98 -3.80 -3.58
CA TYR A 46 -8.53 -4.65 -2.52
C TYR A 46 -8.22 -4.13 -1.12
N GLN A 47 -7.06 -3.52 -0.92
CA GLN A 47 -6.71 -2.90 0.35
C GLN A 47 -7.73 -1.82 0.73
N LEU A 48 -8.10 -0.94 -0.22
CA LEU A 48 -9.11 0.10 0.00
C LEU A 48 -10.53 -0.48 0.12
N GLU A 49 -10.89 -1.44 -0.72
CA GLU A 49 -12.22 -2.08 -0.60
C GLU A 49 -12.41 -2.75 0.76
N TYR A 50 -11.37 -3.41 1.26
CA TYR A 50 -11.44 -4.10 2.54
C TYR A 50 -11.57 -3.11 3.70
N THR A 51 -10.83 -2.00 3.69
CA THR A 51 -11.00 -0.96 4.72
C THR A 51 -12.42 -0.40 4.72
N TRP A 52 -13.00 -0.12 3.55
CA TRP A 52 -14.37 0.40 3.45
C TRP A 52 -15.43 -0.61 3.89
N ARG A 53 -15.30 -1.87 3.48
CA ARG A 53 -16.24 -2.94 3.86
C ARG A 53 -16.19 -3.20 5.36
N LEU A 54 -14.99 -3.39 5.92
CA LEU A 54 -14.80 -3.64 7.35
C LEU A 54 -15.33 -2.47 8.19
N ASN A 55 -15.03 -1.23 7.80
CA ASN A 55 -15.57 -0.05 8.46
C ASN A 55 -17.10 0.02 8.38
N SER A 56 -17.70 -0.31 7.23
CA SER A 56 -19.16 -0.34 7.05
C SER A 56 -19.84 -1.43 7.88
N MET A 57 -19.12 -2.52 8.19
CA MET A 57 -19.56 -3.59 9.08
C MET A 57 -19.29 -3.26 10.57
N GLY A 58 -18.71 -2.10 10.89
CA GLY A 58 -18.33 -1.74 12.25
C GLY A 58 -17.19 -2.61 12.81
N GLN A 59 -16.41 -3.26 11.95
CA GLN A 59 -15.33 -4.15 12.33
C GLN A 59 -13.98 -3.45 12.13
N TYR A 60 -13.23 -3.28 13.21
CA TYR A 60 -11.86 -2.82 13.12
C TYR A 60 -10.91 -3.98 12.86
N THR A 61 -10.03 -3.81 11.88
CA THR A 61 -8.90 -4.70 11.64
C THR A 61 -7.67 -3.84 11.37
N PRO A 62 -6.50 -4.18 11.94
CA PRO A 62 -5.27 -3.42 11.68
C PRO A 62 -4.96 -3.30 10.19
N PHE A 63 -4.49 -2.14 9.76
CA PHE A 63 -4.19 -1.87 8.35
C PHE A 63 -3.13 -2.82 7.77
N SER A 64 -2.15 -3.25 8.56
CA SER A 64 -1.14 -4.24 8.16
C SER A 64 -1.78 -5.60 7.82
N THR A 65 -2.76 -6.04 8.61
CA THR A 65 -3.51 -7.27 8.34
C THR A 65 -4.32 -7.15 7.05
N ILE A 66 -5.03 -6.03 6.87
CA ILE A 66 -5.78 -5.75 5.63
C ILE A 66 -4.85 -5.75 4.41
N THR A 67 -3.67 -5.14 4.53
CA THR A 67 -2.65 -5.09 3.49
C THR A 67 -2.16 -6.49 3.13
N ARG A 68 -1.89 -7.37 4.10
CA ARG A 68 -1.47 -8.76 3.84
C ARG A 68 -2.59 -9.60 3.22
N SER A 69 -3.82 -9.43 3.68
CA SER A 69 -4.99 -10.13 3.13
C SER A 69 -5.31 -9.71 1.70
N SER A 70 -5.19 -8.41 1.39
CA SER A 70 -5.38 -7.89 0.03
C SER A 70 -4.26 -8.33 -0.92
N LEU A 71 -3.01 -8.46 -0.46
CA LEU A 71 -1.92 -9.06 -1.24
C LEU A 71 -2.27 -10.49 -1.64
N SER A 72 -2.73 -11.28 -0.66
CA SER A 72 -3.08 -12.68 -0.90
C SER A 72 -4.24 -12.83 -1.88
N HIS A 73 -5.22 -11.91 -1.84
CA HIS A 73 -6.31 -11.86 -2.82
C HIS A 73 -5.77 -11.56 -4.22
N ALA A 74 -5.00 -10.47 -4.39
CA ALA A 74 -4.47 -10.07 -5.69
C ALA A 74 -3.58 -11.17 -6.32
N LEU A 75 -2.75 -11.85 -5.52
CA LEU A 75 -1.96 -12.99 -6.00
C LEU A 75 -2.86 -14.13 -6.47
N SER A 76 -3.90 -14.46 -5.69
CA SER A 76 -4.85 -15.51 -6.04
C SER A 76 -5.63 -15.21 -7.32
N GLU A 77 -6.05 -13.96 -7.54
CA GLU A 77 -6.76 -13.53 -8.76
C GLU A 77 -5.85 -13.57 -9.98
N ALA A 78 -4.58 -13.17 -9.83
CA ALA A 78 -3.57 -13.28 -10.86
C ALA A 78 -3.07 -14.73 -11.11
N GLY A 79 -3.62 -15.72 -10.39
CA GLY A 79 -3.28 -17.14 -10.52
C GLY A 79 -1.84 -17.47 -10.11
N VAL A 80 -1.27 -16.71 -9.17
CA VAL A 80 0.09 -16.90 -8.67
C VAL A 80 0.10 -17.06 -7.16
N SER A 81 1.17 -17.66 -6.65
CA SER A 81 1.42 -17.77 -5.23
C SER A 81 2.84 -17.35 -4.92
N LEU A 82 3.02 -16.83 -3.71
CA LEU A 82 4.31 -16.59 -3.09
C LEU A 82 4.41 -17.44 -1.84
N GLU A 83 5.62 -17.86 -1.50
CA GLU A 83 5.91 -18.43 -0.20
C GLU A 83 5.68 -17.39 0.89
N GLU A 84 5.39 -17.84 2.12
CA GLU A 84 5.11 -16.92 3.24
C GLU A 84 6.27 -15.96 3.50
N LYS A 85 7.52 -16.41 3.30
CA LYS A 85 8.71 -15.57 3.43
C LYS A 85 8.73 -14.43 2.42
N GLU A 86 8.38 -14.69 1.16
CA GLU A 86 8.33 -13.68 0.10
C GLU A 86 7.20 -12.67 0.35
N LYS A 87 6.05 -13.13 0.86
CA LYS A 87 4.99 -12.22 1.31
C LYS A 87 5.44 -11.33 2.45
N ASP A 88 6.18 -11.87 3.42
CA ASP A 88 6.69 -11.09 4.55
C ASP A 88 7.72 -10.06 4.08
N ASP A 89 8.57 -10.40 3.12
CA ASP A 89 9.54 -9.46 2.53
C ASP A 89 8.83 -8.36 1.71
N LEU A 90 7.78 -8.68 0.96
CA LEU A 90 6.92 -7.67 0.31
C LEU A 90 6.22 -6.76 1.32
N MET A 91 5.73 -7.32 2.44
CA MET A 91 5.13 -6.52 3.51
C MET A 91 6.13 -5.57 4.17
N LYS A 92 7.40 -5.98 4.30
CA LYS A 92 8.48 -5.07 4.75
C LYS A 92 8.73 -3.97 3.73
N ALA A 93 8.82 -4.31 2.44
CA ALA A 93 8.98 -3.33 1.37
C ALA A 93 7.82 -2.31 1.33
N TYR A 94 6.60 -2.76 1.62
CA TYR A 94 5.42 -1.90 1.75
C TYR A 94 5.52 -0.92 2.94
N ASN A 95 6.21 -1.29 4.02
CA ASN A 95 6.46 -0.37 5.14
C ASN A 95 7.57 0.64 4.84
N THR A 96 8.34 0.42 3.76
CA THR A 96 9.43 1.29 3.30
C THR A 96 9.16 1.84 1.90
N LEU A 97 7.89 2.12 1.57
CA LEU A 97 7.52 2.73 0.29
C LEU A 97 8.30 4.02 0.06
N SER A 98 8.67 4.24 -1.20
CA SER A 98 9.39 5.45 -1.58
C SER A 98 8.48 6.67 -1.46
N VAL A 99 9.04 7.80 -1.01
CA VAL A 99 8.36 9.09 -1.12
C VAL A 99 8.34 9.55 -2.58
N PHE A 100 7.34 10.35 -2.96
CA PHE A 100 7.34 10.98 -4.28
C PHE A 100 8.51 11.97 -4.43
N PRO A 101 9.07 12.18 -5.65
CA PRO A 101 10.27 13.01 -5.85
C PRO A 101 10.13 14.48 -5.45
N ASP A 102 8.91 14.98 -5.40
CA ASP A 102 8.53 16.34 -5.02
C ASP A 102 8.31 16.51 -3.51
N VAL A 103 8.36 15.43 -2.73
CA VAL A 103 8.35 15.48 -1.27
C VAL A 103 9.77 15.81 -0.78
N PRO A 104 10.02 17.00 -0.21
CA PRO A 104 11.33 17.35 0.30
C PRO A 104 11.74 16.42 1.45
N PRO A 105 13.04 16.16 1.65
CA PRO A 105 13.52 15.42 2.81
C PRO A 105 13.09 16.14 4.10
N LEU A 106 12.62 15.36 5.07
CA LEU A 106 12.22 15.81 6.41
C LEU A 106 13.40 16.41 7.18
#